data_AF-A0A359LX66-F1
#
_entry.id   AF-A0A359LX66-F1
#
_cell.length_a   1.000
_cell.length_b   1.000
_cell.length_c   1.000
_cell.angle_alpha   90.00
_cell.angle_beta   90.00
_cell.angle_gamma   90.00
#
_symmetry.space_group_name_H-M   'P 1'
#
loop_
_entity.id
_entity.type
_entity.pdbx_description
1 polymer ?
#
loop_
_entity_poly.entity_id
_entity_poly.type
_entity_poly.pdbx_seq_one_letter_code
_entity_poly.pdbx_strand_id
1 'polypeptide(L)'
;MRAVLLLAAAAALAAPPPVLKTEYRDGLERALVRHADTGAPVTEGDPARPGELLILAAAGVPERCEVWVGEHAAAGERLSDEEIQFAMPAVAGTAFADVSIQAGETRSNIAGIDVQNAGDPVQLSAAEVAGLVERAAAAIADPRMAIAVVDRAGRPLAVYRKPQATADAMATALSLARTGAFFSNNQAPLSSRTVRAISRENFPDQFPGWRPINTPAAALFGIENTNRGCFLAGNYQPGRAVPPARDLSGEGAGRGIATIPGGTPLYRAVGEGQEVIGGLGVAGIDENHAEFAVAAATAGTPFFVQVLPPPFAVYIDGIRLPFLTQTTRPAGTQADAVFNAALYAVAPRGGAPAPDGWLVGPNAGTQLTREEVTRIVENAVARANRTRAQIRLPLGSRTRMVISVSDLEGTILGLFRMPDATVFSIDVAATKSRNVVYFSGRGVNPQDLPGVPPGTAVTNRTIGFGSQLYFPSGINRSAPGPFRELYLRDLANPCTQGSEPTHRNQSGIVFFPGSAPLYRGGQLIGGLGVSGDGVEQDDYVTAAGAQGFEAPDGSRADQIFIRDVRLPYWKFPRNPEQ
;
A
#
# COMPACT_ATOMS: atom_id res chain seq x y z
N MET A 1 29.94 -55.58 16.36
CA MET A 1 29.67 -54.13 16.33
C MET A 1 29.90 -53.63 14.91
N ARG A 2 28.82 -53.32 14.18
CA ARG A 2 28.91 -52.69 12.84
C ARG A 2 28.89 -51.18 13.04
N ALA A 3 29.95 -50.49 12.62
CA ALA A 3 30.01 -49.03 12.62
C ALA A 3 29.09 -48.50 11.52
N VAL A 4 28.09 -47.71 11.91
CA VAL A 4 27.23 -46.95 11.00
C VAL A 4 27.98 -45.66 10.66
N LEU A 5 28.38 -45.52 9.40
CA LEU A 5 28.93 -44.27 8.86
C LEU A 5 27.75 -43.32 8.63
N LEU A 6 27.58 -42.31 9.48
CA LEU A 6 26.71 -41.18 9.18
C LEU A 6 27.43 -40.29 8.14
N LEU A 7 26.96 -40.31 6.89
CA LEU A 7 27.25 -39.22 5.96
C LEU A 7 26.40 -38.01 6.37
N ALA A 8 27.01 -37.05 7.06
CA ALA A 8 26.48 -35.70 7.12
C ALA A 8 26.65 -35.07 5.73
N ALA A 9 25.55 -34.91 4.99
CA ALA A 9 25.54 -34.04 3.82
C ALA A 9 25.80 -32.61 4.33
N ALA A 10 27.00 -32.09 4.09
CA ALA A 10 27.27 -30.68 4.25
C ALA A 10 26.38 -29.93 3.26
N ALA A 11 25.32 -29.28 3.77
CA ALA A 11 24.61 -28.28 3.00
C ALA A 11 25.64 -27.22 2.61
N ALA A 12 25.98 -27.13 1.32
CA ALA A 12 26.77 -26.03 0.81
C ALA A 12 26.04 -24.74 1.21
N LEU A 13 26.66 -23.91 2.06
CA LEU A 13 26.12 -22.58 2.33
C LEU A 13 26.07 -21.86 0.98
N ALA A 14 24.85 -21.61 0.49
CA ALA A 14 24.66 -20.75 -0.67
C ALA A 14 25.36 -19.41 -0.37
N ALA A 15 26.13 -18.91 -1.34
CA ALA A 15 26.73 -17.60 -1.22
C ALA A 15 25.62 -16.58 -0.93
N PRO A 16 25.88 -15.57 -0.06
CA PRO A 16 24.88 -14.56 0.22
C PRO A 16 24.46 -13.87 -1.08
N PRO A 17 23.17 -13.49 -1.22
CA PRO A 17 22.70 -12.80 -2.42
C PRO A 17 23.49 -11.51 -2.64
N PRO A 18 23.70 -11.09 -3.89
CA PRO A 18 24.28 -9.79 -4.18
C PRO A 18 23.38 -8.68 -3.62
N VAL A 19 23.97 -7.54 -3.26
CA VAL A 19 23.24 -6.38 -2.72
C VAL A 19 23.53 -5.17 -3.58
N LEU A 20 22.51 -4.57 -4.20
CA LEU A 20 22.66 -3.31 -4.90
C LEU A 20 23.09 -2.22 -3.93
N LYS A 21 24.07 -1.42 -4.35
CA LYS A 21 24.38 -0.16 -3.68
C LYS A 21 23.35 0.87 -4.14
N THR A 22 22.70 1.53 -3.19
CA THR A 22 21.60 2.46 -3.46
C THR A 22 21.85 3.82 -2.81
N GLU A 23 21.22 4.85 -3.36
CA GLU A 23 21.06 6.16 -2.74
C GLU A 23 19.58 6.53 -2.65
N TYR A 24 19.19 7.25 -1.59
CA TYR A 24 17.85 7.81 -1.53
C TYR A 24 17.87 9.25 -2.04
N ARG A 25 17.13 9.52 -3.12
CA ARG A 25 17.07 10.82 -3.76
C ARG A 25 15.65 11.12 -4.21
N ASP A 26 15.16 12.32 -3.89
CA ASP A 26 13.83 12.81 -4.25
C ASP A 26 12.67 11.91 -3.80
N GLY A 27 12.77 11.26 -2.64
CA GLY A 27 11.72 10.35 -2.17
C GLY A 27 11.72 8.97 -2.82
N LEU A 28 12.82 8.58 -3.51
CA LEU A 28 12.97 7.27 -4.15
C LEU A 28 14.33 6.65 -3.82
N GLU A 29 14.34 5.34 -3.61
CA GLU A 29 15.57 4.55 -3.55
C GLU A 29 16.05 4.24 -4.97
N ARG A 30 17.25 4.67 -5.31
CA ARG A 30 17.86 4.58 -6.64
C ARG A 30 19.10 3.72 -6.60
N ALA A 31 19.29 2.90 -7.62
CA ALA A 31 20.53 2.15 -7.79
C ALA A 31 21.66 3.10 -8.19
N LEU A 32 22.87 2.84 -7.69
CA LEU A 32 24.06 3.52 -8.17
C LEU A 32 24.48 2.92 -9.52
N VAL A 33 24.16 3.64 -10.59
CA VAL A 33 24.44 3.25 -11.98
C VAL A 33 25.17 4.38 -12.70
N ARG A 34 26.12 4.02 -13.57
CA ARG A 34 26.83 4.97 -14.43
C ARG A 34 26.90 4.49 -15.87
N HIS A 35 26.98 5.43 -16.81
CA HIS A 35 27.25 5.14 -18.21
C HIS A 35 28.66 4.57 -18.34
N ALA A 36 28.83 3.42 -19.00
CA ALA A 36 30.15 2.80 -19.15
C ALA A 36 31.12 3.69 -19.94
N ASP A 37 30.61 4.40 -20.96
CA ASP A 37 31.42 5.21 -21.86
C ASP A 37 31.95 6.51 -21.22
N THR A 38 31.14 7.17 -20.38
CA THR A 38 31.48 8.48 -19.80
C THR A 38 31.86 8.42 -18.32
N GLY A 39 31.48 7.34 -17.62
CA GLY A 39 31.58 7.23 -16.17
C GLY A 39 30.60 8.14 -15.40
N ALA A 40 29.78 8.93 -16.09
CA ALA A 40 28.80 9.82 -15.47
C ALA A 40 27.66 9.01 -14.83
N PRO A 41 27.07 9.48 -13.71
CA PRO A 41 25.94 8.79 -13.09
C PRO A 41 24.70 8.86 -13.98
N VAL A 42 23.93 7.78 -14.03
CA VAL A 42 22.60 7.77 -14.64
C VAL A 42 21.66 8.60 -13.77
N THR A 43 21.02 9.59 -14.38
CA THR A 43 20.10 10.51 -13.69
C THR A 43 18.90 10.83 -14.56
N GLU A 44 17.92 11.55 -14.03
CA GLU A 44 16.80 12.04 -14.83
C GLU A 44 17.25 12.99 -15.96
N GLY A 45 18.29 13.79 -15.72
CA GLY A 45 18.87 14.70 -16.72
C GLY A 45 19.76 14.00 -17.76
N ASP A 46 20.24 12.80 -17.45
CA ASP A 46 21.02 11.93 -18.35
C ASP A 46 20.60 10.47 -18.13
N PRO A 47 19.44 10.05 -18.67
CA PRO A 47 18.84 8.77 -18.35
C PRO A 47 19.41 7.62 -19.20
N ALA A 48 19.26 6.40 -18.69
CA ALA A 48 19.73 5.18 -19.35
C ALA A 48 19.03 4.92 -20.69
N ARG A 49 19.79 4.69 -21.76
CA ARG A 49 19.30 4.50 -23.13
C ARG A 49 19.31 3.03 -23.53
N PRO A 50 18.25 2.52 -24.19
CA PRO A 50 18.25 1.16 -24.71
C PRO A 50 19.49 0.84 -25.54
N GLY A 51 20.15 -0.27 -25.23
CA GLY A 51 21.32 -0.79 -25.91
C GLY A 51 22.67 -0.23 -25.44
N GLU A 52 22.72 0.83 -24.63
CA GLU A 52 23.99 1.33 -24.10
C GLU A 52 24.54 0.41 -23.00
N LEU A 53 25.87 0.46 -22.78
CA LEU A 53 26.51 -0.25 -21.68
C LEU A 53 26.47 0.59 -20.40
N LEU A 54 26.02 -0.03 -19.31
CA LEU A 54 25.93 0.56 -17.99
C LEU A 54 26.74 -0.24 -16.98
N ILE A 55 27.26 0.45 -15.96
CA ILE A 55 27.92 -0.17 -14.82
C ILE A 55 27.04 0.02 -13.58
N LEU A 56 26.59 -1.10 -13.01
CA LEU A 56 25.77 -1.19 -11.81
C LEU A 56 26.66 -1.52 -10.61
N ALA A 57 26.58 -0.70 -9.56
CA ALA A 57 27.31 -0.94 -8.33
C ALA A 57 26.53 -1.86 -7.38
N ALA A 58 27.20 -2.89 -6.89
CA ALA A 58 26.65 -3.87 -5.96
C ALA A 58 27.73 -4.36 -4.99
N ALA A 59 27.37 -5.23 -4.07
CA ALA A 59 28.30 -5.96 -3.21
C ALA A 59 28.05 -7.45 -3.37
N GLY A 60 29.11 -8.26 -3.35
CA GLY A 60 29.01 -9.71 -3.51
C GLY A 60 28.61 -10.12 -4.92
N VAL A 61 29.15 -9.44 -5.94
CA VAL A 61 28.83 -9.72 -7.35
C VAL A 61 29.25 -11.14 -7.72
N PRO A 62 28.32 -12.00 -8.19
CA PRO A 62 28.63 -13.37 -8.58
C PRO A 62 29.37 -13.41 -9.93
N GLU A 63 30.04 -14.52 -10.23
CA GLU A 63 30.71 -14.72 -11.53
C GLU A 63 29.74 -14.68 -12.72
N ARG A 64 28.49 -15.12 -12.51
CA ARG A 64 27.42 -15.08 -13.51
C ARG A 64 26.14 -14.58 -12.85
N CYS A 65 25.53 -13.59 -13.48
CA CYS A 65 24.22 -13.07 -13.07
C CYS A 65 23.45 -12.50 -14.25
N GLU A 66 22.17 -12.27 -14.01
CA GLU A 66 21.32 -11.46 -14.87
C GLU A 66 21.00 -10.16 -14.14
N VAL A 67 21.08 -9.04 -14.85
CA VAL A 67 20.53 -7.76 -14.40
C VAL A 67 19.12 -7.64 -14.96
N TRP A 68 18.15 -7.56 -14.07
CA TRP A 68 16.74 -7.38 -14.43
C TRP A 68 16.39 -5.90 -14.32
N VAL A 69 15.91 -5.31 -15.41
CA VAL A 69 15.37 -3.96 -15.46
C VAL A 69 13.89 -4.05 -15.85
N GLY A 70 13.02 -3.71 -14.90
CA GLY A 70 11.60 -4.06 -14.97
C GLY A 70 11.45 -5.58 -15.11
N GLU A 71 10.74 -6.00 -16.15
CA GLU A 71 10.53 -7.42 -16.50
C GLU A 71 11.59 -7.97 -17.46
N HIS A 72 12.58 -7.17 -17.86
CA HIS A 72 13.53 -7.54 -18.90
C HIS A 72 14.88 -7.93 -18.28
N ALA A 73 15.35 -9.13 -18.60
CA ALA A 73 16.66 -9.61 -18.22
C ALA A 73 17.74 -9.19 -19.23
N ALA A 74 18.90 -8.80 -18.73
CA ALA A 74 20.13 -8.61 -19.49
C ALA A 74 21.25 -9.43 -18.84
N ALA A 75 22.17 -9.95 -19.65
CA ALA A 75 23.36 -10.62 -19.13
C ALA A 75 24.22 -9.62 -18.33
N GLY A 76 24.57 -9.99 -17.09
CA GLY A 76 25.50 -9.23 -16.26
C GLY A 76 26.91 -9.79 -16.38
N GLU A 77 27.85 -8.95 -16.82
CA GLU A 77 29.27 -9.24 -16.84
C GLU A 77 29.92 -8.67 -15.57
N ARG A 78 30.55 -9.53 -14.79
CA ARG A 78 31.26 -9.11 -13.58
C ARG A 78 32.54 -8.35 -13.96
N LEU A 79 32.62 -7.07 -13.57
CA LEU A 79 33.85 -6.27 -13.70
C LEU A 79 34.73 -6.40 -12.44
N SER A 80 34.12 -6.47 -11.26
CA SER A 80 34.79 -6.63 -9.97
C SER A 80 33.87 -7.30 -8.95
N ASP A 81 34.29 -7.46 -7.69
CA ASP A 81 33.37 -7.88 -6.60
C ASP A 81 32.27 -6.86 -6.30
N GLU A 82 32.39 -5.64 -6.84
CA GLU A 82 31.48 -4.53 -6.56
C GLU A 82 30.75 -3.96 -7.78
N GLU A 83 31.05 -4.45 -8.99
CA GLU A 83 30.57 -3.84 -10.22
C GLU A 83 30.17 -4.88 -11.26
N ILE A 84 29.01 -4.64 -11.88
CA ILE A 84 28.46 -5.44 -12.98
C ILE A 84 28.26 -4.51 -14.17
N GLN A 85 28.77 -4.91 -15.33
CA GLN A 85 28.43 -4.29 -16.60
C GLN A 85 27.26 -5.03 -17.25
N PHE A 86 26.32 -4.30 -17.84
CA PHE A 86 25.22 -4.88 -18.60
C PHE A 86 24.79 -3.96 -19.73
N ALA A 87 24.22 -4.53 -20.78
CA ALA A 87 23.56 -3.76 -21.84
C ALA A 87 22.14 -3.42 -21.39
N MET A 88 21.77 -2.13 -21.42
CA MET A 88 20.44 -1.66 -21.02
C MET A 88 19.37 -2.27 -21.94
N PRO A 89 18.43 -3.09 -21.43
CA PRO A 89 17.37 -3.64 -22.27
C PRO A 89 16.41 -2.53 -22.74
N ALA A 90 15.71 -2.79 -23.83
CA ALA A 90 14.63 -1.90 -24.27
C ALA A 90 13.45 -2.00 -23.29
N VAL A 91 13.23 -0.92 -22.54
CA VAL A 91 12.07 -0.75 -21.65
C VAL A 91 11.20 0.35 -22.24
N ALA A 92 9.91 0.08 -22.43
CA ALA A 92 8.98 1.03 -23.03
C ALA A 92 7.97 1.55 -21.99
N GLY A 93 7.42 2.75 -22.24
CA GLY A 93 6.31 3.27 -21.45
C GLY A 93 6.65 3.64 -20.00
N THR A 94 7.90 3.95 -19.70
CA THR A 94 8.26 4.49 -18.39
C THR A 94 9.55 5.29 -18.44
N ALA A 95 9.62 6.35 -17.63
CA ALA A 95 10.86 7.09 -17.36
C ALA A 95 11.66 6.48 -16.20
N PHE A 96 11.11 5.45 -15.55
CA PHE A 96 11.65 4.84 -14.35
C PHE A 96 11.40 3.33 -14.35
N ALA A 97 12.43 2.53 -14.11
CA ALA A 97 12.30 1.08 -13.99
C ALA A 97 12.94 0.60 -12.69
N ASP A 98 12.44 -0.53 -12.18
CA ASP A 98 13.07 -1.22 -11.05
C ASP A 98 14.24 -2.06 -11.58
N VAL A 99 15.41 -2.00 -10.92
CA VAL A 99 16.58 -2.81 -11.24
C VAL A 99 16.93 -3.76 -10.09
N SER A 100 17.42 -4.94 -10.43
CA SER A 100 17.89 -5.97 -9.49
C SER A 100 18.84 -6.95 -10.17
N ILE A 101 19.59 -7.71 -9.36
CA ILE A 101 20.49 -8.77 -9.82
C ILE A 101 19.89 -10.11 -9.43
N GLN A 102 19.87 -11.05 -10.37
CA GLN A 102 19.51 -12.43 -10.12
C GLN A 102 20.73 -13.35 -10.31
N ALA A 103 20.97 -14.21 -9.33
CA ALA A 103 22.05 -15.19 -9.30
C ALA A 103 21.49 -16.55 -8.87
N GLY A 104 21.25 -17.43 -9.85
CA GLY A 104 20.50 -18.67 -9.61
C GLY A 104 19.09 -18.38 -9.11
N GLU A 105 18.74 -18.94 -7.95
CA GLU A 105 17.45 -18.72 -7.27
C GLU A 105 17.46 -17.49 -6.34
N THR A 106 18.62 -16.85 -6.15
CA THR A 106 18.77 -15.70 -5.26
C THR A 106 18.66 -14.39 -6.02
N ARG A 107 18.08 -13.38 -5.37
CA ARG A 107 17.91 -12.04 -5.94
C ARG A 107 18.34 -10.98 -4.95
N SER A 108 18.91 -9.89 -5.47
CA SER A 108 19.26 -8.72 -4.67
C SER A 108 18.04 -7.95 -4.17
N ASN A 109 18.29 -6.91 -3.36
CA ASN A 109 17.33 -5.81 -3.21
C ASN A 109 17.01 -5.16 -4.57
N ILE A 110 15.92 -4.38 -4.58
CA ILE A 110 15.38 -3.71 -5.76
C ILE A 110 15.50 -2.21 -5.55
N ALA A 111 15.92 -1.48 -6.57
CA ALA A 111 15.99 -0.02 -6.56
C ALA A 111 15.64 0.57 -7.92
N GLY A 112 15.41 1.87 -8.00
CA GLY A 112 15.08 2.56 -9.23
C GLY A 112 16.26 2.86 -10.15
N ILE A 113 16.04 2.84 -11.46
CA ILE A 113 16.92 3.41 -12.48
C ILE A 113 16.11 4.36 -13.38
N ASP A 114 16.69 5.53 -13.70
CA ASP A 114 16.12 6.48 -14.65
C ASP A 114 16.34 5.97 -16.08
N VAL A 115 15.27 5.87 -16.87
CA VAL A 115 15.29 5.29 -18.22
C VAL A 115 14.84 6.32 -19.23
N GLN A 116 15.52 6.38 -20.38
CA GLN A 116 15.15 7.23 -21.49
C GLN A 116 13.78 6.81 -22.00
N ASN A 117 12.80 7.67 -21.72
CA ASN A 117 11.39 7.38 -21.93
C ASN A 117 11.01 7.39 -23.41
N ALA A 118 10.20 6.43 -23.85
CA ALA A 118 9.45 6.51 -25.12
C ALA A 118 8.10 7.26 -24.99
N GLY A 119 7.73 7.66 -23.76
CA GLY A 119 6.43 8.22 -23.38
C GLY A 119 5.41 7.11 -23.15
N ASP A 120 4.84 7.02 -21.95
CA ASP A 120 3.56 6.32 -21.77
C ASP A 120 2.42 7.32 -22.03
N PRO A 121 1.60 7.14 -23.08
CA PRO A 121 0.49 8.04 -23.36
C PRO A 121 -0.61 7.96 -22.29
N VAL A 122 -0.55 7.02 -21.35
CA VAL A 122 -1.49 6.85 -20.23
C VAL A 122 -0.96 7.47 -18.93
N GLN A 123 0.34 7.40 -18.65
CA GLN A 123 0.86 7.94 -17.38
C GLN A 123 1.17 9.43 -17.42
N LEU A 124 1.27 10.05 -16.24
CA LEU A 124 1.61 11.46 -16.10
C LEU A 124 2.98 11.77 -16.74
N SER A 125 3.05 12.80 -17.57
CA SER A 125 4.31 13.37 -18.04
C SER A 125 4.84 14.44 -17.07
N ALA A 126 6.15 14.72 -17.13
CA ALA A 126 6.77 15.77 -16.31
C ALA A 126 6.09 17.15 -16.51
N ALA A 127 5.70 17.47 -17.74
CA ALA A 127 5.02 18.72 -18.07
C ALA A 127 3.61 18.80 -17.46
N GLU A 128 2.85 17.71 -17.50
CA GLU A 128 1.54 17.64 -16.84
C GLU A 128 1.65 17.77 -15.32
N VAL A 129 2.66 17.14 -14.72
CA VAL A 129 2.95 17.27 -13.28
C VAL A 129 3.29 18.70 -12.91
N ALA A 130 4.15 19.37 -13.69
CA ALA A 130 4.48 20.78 -13.48
C ALA A 130 3.22 21.67 -13.54
N GLY A 131 2.36 21.45 -14.55
CA GLY A 131 1.11 22.19 -14.71
C GLY A 131 0.11 21.99 -13.56
N LEU A 132 0.00 20.77 -13.03
CA LEU A 132 -0.84 20.48 -11.85
C LEU A 132 -0.35 21.25 -10.62
N VAL A 133 0.96 21.27 -10.38
CA VAL A 133 1.57 21.99 -9.25
C VAL A 133 1.38 23.50 -9.41
N GLU A 134 1.65 24.05 -10.59
CA GLU A 134 1.50 25.50 -10.85
C GLU A 134 0.06 25.97 -10.60
N ARG A 135 -0.93 25.21 -11.09
CA ARG A 135 -2.36 25.52 -10.89
C ARG A 135 -2.77 25.44 -9.42
N ALA A 136 -2.30 24.42 -8.69
CA ALA A 136 -2.54 24.31 -7.25
C ALA A 136 -1.92 25.49 -6.48
N ALA A 137 -0.67 25.85 -6.80
CA ALA A 137 0.04 26.97 -6.17
C ALA A 137 -0.64 28.33 -6.45
N ALA A 138 -1.21 28.50 -7.65
CA ALA A 138 -1.94 29.70 -8.04
C ALA A 138 -3.35 29.80 -7.44
N ALA A 139 -3.92 28.70 -6.91
CA ALA A 139 -5.31 28.68 -6.46
C ALA A 139 -5.56 29.65 -5.29
N ILE A 140 -4.63 29.69 -4.33
CA ILE A 140 -4.68 30.51 -3.11
C ILE A 140 -3.30 31.08 -2.77
N ALA A 141 -3.25 32.39 -2.52
CA ALA A 141 -2.08 33.11 -2.02
C ALA A 141 -1.88 32.89 -0.50
N ASP A 142 -1.41 31.69 -0.12
CA ASP A 142 -0.97 31.38 1.25
C ASP A 142 0.47 30.84 1.22
N PRO A 143 1.44 31.50 1.88
CA PRO A 143 2.86 31.14 1.79
C PRO A 143 3.22 29.83 2.48
N ARG A 144 2.29 29.21 3.24
CA ARG A 144 2.50 27.96 3.97
C ARG A 144 2.15 26.71 3.18
N MET A 145 1.60 26.87 1.97
CA MET A 145 1.12 25.76 1.14
C MET A 145 2.26 24.84 0.68
N ALA A 146 2.06 23.54 0.86
CA ALA A 146 2.85 22.49 0.24
C ALA A 146 1.97 21.67 -0.72
N ILE A 147 2.54 21.22 -1.83
CA ILE A 147 1.84 20.49 -2.89
C ILE A 147 2.67 19.25 -3.23
N ALA A 148 2.03 18.10 -3.39
CA ALA A 148 2.68 16.88 -3.86
C ALA A 148 1.85 16.21 -4.95
N VAL A 149 2.54 15.65 -5.94
CA VAL A 149 1.96 14.80 -6.98
C VAL A 149 2.66 13.44 -6.92
N VAL A 150 1.89 12.36 -7.03
CA VAL A 150 2.42 10.99 -7.06
C VAL A 150 1.86 10.21 -8.24
N ASP A 151 2.59 9.18 -8.69
CA ASP A 151 2.07 8.19 -9.63
C ASP A 151 1.09 7.23 -8.96
N ARG A 152 0.58 6.26 -9.73
CA ARG A 152 -0.40 5.27 -9.24
C ARG A 152 0.14 4.40 -8.09
N ALA A 153 1.45 4.14 -8.07
CA ALA A 153 2.14 3.36 -7.04
C ALA A 153 2.61 4.22 -5.85
N GLY A 154 2.39 5.54 -5.88
CA GLY A 154 2.71 6.46 -4.79
C GLY A 154 4.13 7.01 -4.80
N ARG A 155 4.87 6.86 -5.91
CA ARG A 155 6.18 7.48 -6.13
C ARG A 155 6.02 9.00 -6.25
N PRO A 156 6.79 9.82 -5.51
CA PRO A 156 6.73 11.27 -5.67
C PRO A 156 7.15 11.70 -7.07
N LEU A 157 6.28 12.40 -7.78
CA LEU A 157 6.54 13.00 -9.11
C LEU A 157 6.86 14.49 -9.03
N ALA A 158 6.35 15.17 -8.00
CA ALA A 158 6.76 16.52 -7.64
C ALA A 158 6.40 16.79 -6.19
N VAL A 159 7.21 17.62 -5.53
CA VAL A 159 6.91 18.21 -4.23
C VAL A 159 7.30 19.67 -4.30
N TYR A 160 6.34 20.56 -4.08
CA TYR A 160 6.51 22.00 -4.13
C TYR A 160 6.20 22.61 -2.77
N ARG A 161 7.03 23.58 -2.35
CA ARG A 161 6.88 24.25 -1.06
C ARG A 161 6.87 25.76 -1.24
N LYS A 162 5.79 26.44 -0.86
CA LYS A 162 5.82 27.91 -0.77
C LYS A 162 6.78 28.35 0.35
N PRO A 163 7.23 29.63 0.37
CA PRO A 163 8.36 30.06 1.21
C PRO A 163 8.24 29.78 2.71
N GLN A 164 7.02 29.66 3.26
CA GLN A 164 6.78 29.38 4.68
C GLN A 164 6.23 27.96 4.93
N ALA A 165 6.19 27.10 3.91
CA ALA A 165 5.74 25.72 4.06
C ALA A 165 6.76 24.90 4.86
N THR A 166 6.28 24.14 5.84
CA THR A 166 7.10 23.33 6.73
C THR A 166 7.39 21.94 6.14
N ALA A 167 8.37 21.23 6.70
CA ALA A 167 8.60 19.82 6.37
C ALA A 167 7.37 18.95 6.69
N ASP A 168 6.65 19.28 7.78
CA ASP A 168 5.39 18.63 8.16
C ASP A 168 4.30 18.83 7.09
N ALA A 169 4.19 20.05 6.54
CA ALA A 169 3.27 20.33 5.43
C ALA A 169 3.61 19.52 4.18
N MET A 170 4.90 19.41 3.80
CA MET A 170 5.31 18.57 2.66
C MET A 170 5.00 17.09 2.87
N ALA A 171 5.30 16.56 4.05
CA ALA A 171 5.00 15.17 4.40
C ALA A 171 3.49 14.89 4.40
N THR A 172 2.68 15.86 4.86
CA THR A 172 1.22 15.77 4.83
C THR A 172 0.68 15.86 3.41
N ALA A 173 1.19 16.77 2.57
CA ALA A 173 0.83 16.86 1.15
C ALA A 173 1.13 15.55 0.41
N LEU A 174 2.30 14.93 0.67
CA LEU A 174 2.65 13.64 0.09
C LEU A 174 1.70 12.51 0.54
N SER A 175 1.37 12.46 1.83
CA SER A 175 0.40 11.49 2.37
C SER A 175 -1.00 11.68 1.77
N LEU A 176 -1.44 12.91 1.56
CA LEU A 176 -2.70 13.24 0.88
C LEU A 176 -2.69 12.82 -0.60
N ALA A 177 -1.60 13.09 -1.32
CA ALA A 177 -1.43 12.67 -2.71
C ALA A 177 -1.48 11.14 -2.84
N ARG A 178 -0.74 10.43 -1.98
CA ARG A 178 -0.79 8.95 -1.89
C ARG A 178 -2.17 8.45 -1.54
N THR A 179 -2.89 9.10 -0.63
CA THR A 179 -4.26 8.70 -0.28
C THR A 179 -5.18 8.77 -1.50
N GLY A 180 -5.12 9.85 -2.28
CA GLY A 180 -5.86 9.98 -3.53
C GLY A 180 -5.52 8.88 -4.53
N ALA A 181 -4.21 8.64 -4.75
CA ALA A 181 -3.74 7.60 -5.66
C ALA A 181 -4.17 6.19 -5.19
N PHE A 182 -3.99 5.88 -3.90
CA PHE A 182 -4.09 4.51 -3.39
C PHE A 182 -5.52 4.01 -3.23
N PHE A 183 -6.44 4.86 -2.76
CA PHE A 183 -7.83 4.45 -2.44
C PHE A 183 -8.74 4.36 -3.65
N SER A 184 -8.42 5.09 -4.72
CA SER A 184 -9.27 5.12 -5.90
C SER A 184 -9.11 3.87 -6.76
N ASN A 185 -10.16 3.60 -7.53
CA ASN A 185 -10.25 2.55 -8.53
C ASN A 185 -10.77 3.15 -9.85
N ASN A 186 -10.68 2.42 -10.95
CA ASN A 186 -11.05 2.91 -12.29
C ASN A 186 -12.55 3.19 -12.47
N GLN A 187 -13.39 2.95 -11.47
CA GLN A 187 -14.85 3.04 -11.57
C GLN A 187 -15.48 4.11 -10.66
N ALA A 188 -14.87 4.42 -9.52
CA ALA A 188 -15.37 5.44 -8.62
C ALA A 188 -14.24 6.13 -7.83
N PRO A 189 -14.18 7.48 -7.86
CA PRO A 189 -13.14 8.22 -7.16
C PRO A 189 -13.40 8.31 -5.66
N LEU A 190 -12.35 8.07 -4.87
CA LEU A 190 -12.34 8.31 -3.43
C LEU A 190 -11.24 9.33 -3.12
N SER A 191 -11.60 10.43 -2.48
CA SER A 191 -10.66 11.47 -2.03
C SER A 191 -10.19 11.17 -0.61
N SER A 192 -9.21 11.92 -0.12
CA SER A 192 -8.83 11.84 1.30
C SER A 192 -9.97 12.25 2.25
N ARG A 193 -10.93 13.07 1.78
CA ARG A 193 -12.17 13.37 2.53
C ARG A 193 -13.12 12.16 2.54
N THR A 194 -13.20 11.41 1.45
CA THR A 194 -13.94 10.14 1.43
C THR A 194 -13.36 9.18 2.46
N VAL A 195 -12.03 9.03 2.48
CA VAL A 195 -11.31 8.17 3.42
C VAL A 195 -11.53 8.62 4.86
N ARG A 196 -11.45 9.93 5.13
CA ARG A 196 -11.79 10.51 6.44
C ARG A 196 -13.16 10.06 6.94
N ALA A 197 -14.20 10.11 6.10
CA ALA A 197 -15.55 9.74 6.51
C ALA A 197 -15.62 8.26 6.94
N ILE A 198 -14.88 7.37 6.29
CA ILE A 198 -14.98 5.92 6.51
C ILE A 198 -13.94 5.37 7.49
N SER A 199 -13.17 6.23 8.17
CA SER A 199 -12.12 5.83 9.12
C SER A 199 -12.36 6.26 10.57
N ARG A 200 -13.47 6.94 10.84
CA ARG A 200 -13.73 7.59 12.14
C ARG A 200 -14.02 6.61 13.26
N GLU A 201 -13.76 7.05 14.49
CA GLU A 201 -14.18 6.34 15.70
C GLU A 201 -15.70 6.21 15.82
N ASN A 202 -16.46 7.05 15.13
CA ASN A 202 -17.91 7.00 15.05
C ASN A 202 -18.37 7.36 13.62
N PHE A 203 -19.30 6.60 13.05
CA PHE A 203 -19.84 6.81 11.71
C PHE A 203 -21.37 6.83 11.70
N PRO A 204 -22.03 7.79 11.01
CA PRO A 204 -21.46 8.81 10.10
C PRO A 204 -21.19 10.17 10.78
N ASP A 205 -19.95 10.66 10.83
CA ASP A 205 -19.63 11.95 11.50
C ASP A 205 -19.81 13.21 10.63
N GLN A 206 -20.19 13.06 9.36
CA GLN A 206 -20.15 14.15 8.39
C GLN A 206 -21.30 15.17 8.44
N PHE A 207 -22.27 15.03 9.35
CA PHE A 207 -23.45 15.90 9.38
C PHE A 207 -23.25 17.09 10.34
N PRO A 208 -23.30 18.36 9.86
CA PRO A 208 -23.15 19.53 10.72
C PRO A 208 -24.17 19.55 11.86
N GLY A 209 -23.72 19.82 13.10
CA GLY A 209 -24.56 19.84 14.29
C GLY A 209 -24.98 18.47 14.82
N TRP A 210 -24.72 17.39 14.08
CA TRP A 210 -24.92 16.03 14.52
C TRP A 210 -23.77 15.60 15.44
N ARG A 211 -24.11 15.04 16.61
CA ARG A 211 -23.15 14.39 17.49
C ARG A 211 -23.34 12.89 17.36
N PRO A 212 -22.30 12.12 17.00
CA PRO A 212 -22.38 10.66 17.00
C PRO A 212 -22.65 10.17 18.42
N ILE A 213 -23.92 9.88 18.70
CA ILE A 213 -24.35 9.22 19.93
C ILE A 213 -24.81 7.82 19.55
N ASN A 214 -24.20 6.81 20.15
CA ASN A 214 -24.50 5.40 19.96
C ASN A 214 -24.36 4.95 18.50
N THR A 215 -23.27 5.38 17.86
CA THR A 215 -22.92 4.99 16.49
C THR A 215 -21.62 4.22 16.48
N PRO A 216 -21.52 3.12 15.70
CA PRO A 216 -20.32 2.31 15.68
C PRO A 216 -19.15 3.05 15.03
N ALA A 217 -17.95 2.51 15.20
CA ALA A 217 -16.79 2.94 14.43
C ALA A 217 -17.01 2.69 12.93
N ALA A 218 -16.38 3.52 12.10
CA ALA A 218 -16.44 3.39 10.66
C ALA A 218 -15.74 2.10 10.20
N ALA A 219 -16.07 1.64 8.98
CA ALA A 219 -15.58 0.38 8.44
C ALA A 219 -14.05 0.24 8.42
N LEU A 220 -13.32 1.35 8.20
CA LEU A 220 -11.85 1.38 8.12
C LEU A 220 -11.23 2.11 9.32
N PHE A 221 -11.80 1.97 10.52
CA PHE A 221 -11.17 2.47 11.75
C PHE A 221 -9.70 2.02 11.84
N GLY A 222 -8.78 2.98 12.06
CA GLY A 222 -7.34 2.74 12.14
C GLY A 222 -6.59 2.70 10.81
N ILE A 223 -7.23 3.07 9.69
CA ILE A 223 -6.59 3.07 8.36
C ILE A 223 -5.35 3.98 8.27
N GLU A 224 -5.29 5.05 9.07
CA GLU A 224 -4.15 5.96 9.18
C GLU A 224 -2.87 5.27 9.70
N ASN A 225 -2.99 4.06 10.26
CA ASN A 225 -1.87 3.25 10.70
C ASN A 225 -1.23 2.40 9.59
N THR A 226 -1.82 2.38 8.41
CA THR A 226 -1.37 1.56 7.27
C THR A 226 -0.53 2.36 6.28
N ASN A 227 0.17 1.69 5.36
CA ASN A 227 0.92 2.34 4.27
C ASN A 227 2.00 3.31 4.78
N ARG A 228 2.67 2.96 5.87
CA ARG A 228 3.73 3.77 6.50
C ARG A 228 5.13 3.47 5.95
N GLY A 229 5.24 2.69 4.88
CA GLY A 229 6.51 2.37 4.24
C GLY A 229 7.32 1.27 4.94
N CYS A 230 6.63 0.41 5.70
CA CYS A 230 7.23 -0.75 6.34
C CYS A 230 7.73 -1.78 5.31
N PHE A 231 8.63 -2.66 5.74
CA PHE A 231 9.09 -3.75 4.88
C PHE A 231 7.96 -4.76 4.64
N LEU A 232 7.54 -4.91 3.39
CA LEU A 232 6.52 -5.89 3.00
C LEU A 232 7.15 -7.18 2.47
N ALA A 233 8.03 -7.08 1.47
CA ALA A 233 8.67 -8.24 0.85
C ALA A 233 9.99 -7.84 0.19
N GLY A 234 10.92 -8.80 0.11
CA GLY A 234 12.19 -8.65 -0.62
C GLY A 234 12.25 -9.51 -1.88
N ASN A 235 11.28 -10.39 -2.07
CA ASN A 235 11.19 -11.42 -3.11
C ASN A 235 10.11 -11.08 -4.15
N TYR A 236 9.98 -9.80 -4.52
CA TYR A 236 9.09 -9.40 -5.60
C TYR A 236 9.50 -10.03 -6.94
N GLN A 237 8.51 -10.33 -7.78
CA GLN A 237 8.72 -10.74 -9.16
C GLN A 237 9.34 -9.58 -9.96
N PRO A 238 10.11 -9.85 -11.04
CA PRO A 238 10.72 -8.80 -11.86
C PRO A 238 9.68 -7.78 -12.35
N GLY A 239 9.97 -6.49 -12.19
CA GLY A 239 9.07 -5.40 -12.57
C GLY A 239 7.78 -5.29 -11.74
N ARG A 240 7.61 -6.10 -10.69
CA ARG A 240 6.41 -6.13 -9.85
C ARG A 240 6.61 -5.55 -8.46
N ALA A 241 7.72 -4.86 -8.21
CA ALA A 241 7.98 -4.24 -6.92
C ALA A 241 7.08 -3.01 -6.72
N VAL A 242 6.72 -2.80 -5.46
CA VAL A 242 5.92 -1.65 -5.03
C VAL A 242 6.80 -0.80 -4.12
N PRO A 243 6.94 0.50 -4.38
CA PRO A 243 7.78 1.37 -3.58
C PRO A 243 7.21 1.46 -2.15
N PRO A 244 8.06 1.36 -1.11
CA PRO A 244 7.59 1.60 0.25
C PRO A 244 7.18 3.07 0.39
N ALA A 245 6.00 3.33 0.96
CA ALA A 245 5.47 4.67 1.18
C ALA A 245 6.17 5.42 2.34
N ARG A 246 7.50 5.56 2.26
CA ARG A 246 8.35 6.28 3.23
C ARG A 246 8.19 7.80 3.13
N ASP A 247 8.77 8.51 4.09
CA ASP A 247 8.91 9.96 4.00
C ASP A 247 9.86 10.42 2.87
N LEU A 248 10.02 11.73 2.70
CA LEU A 248 10.84 12.30 1.63
C LEU A 248 12.35 12.16 1.87
N SER A 249 12.80 11.88 3.09
CA SER A 249 14.21 11.57 3.37
C SER A 249 14.54 10.10 3.15
N GLY A 250 13.53 9.22 3.22
CA GLY A 250 13.68 7.77 3.04
C GLY A 250 14.20 7.03 4.27
N GLU A 251 14.52 7.79 5.31
CA GLU A 251 15.03 7.30 6.58
C GLU A 251 13.90 6.89 7.54
N GLY A 252 12.71 7.49 7.37
CA GLY A 252 11.58 7.32 8.27
C GLY A 252 10.36 6.67 7.63
N ALA A 253 9.46 6.21 8.51
CA ALA A 253 8.12 5.80 8.12
C ALA A 253 7.35 7.00 7.55
N GLY A 254 6.57 6.76 6.49
CA GLY A 254 5.61 7.76 6.03
C GLY A 254 4.47 7.96 7.03
N ARG A 255 3.67 9.02 6.83
CA ARG A 255 2.51 9.31 7.69
C ARG A 255 1.38 8.28 7.58
N GLY A 256 1.45 7.40 6.58
CA GLY A 256 0.37 6.48 6.25
C GLY A 256 -0.71 7.16 5.42
N ILE A 257 -1.93 6.64 5.55
CA ILE A 257 -3.11 7.15 4.87
C ILE A 257 -3.63 8.40 5.59
N ALA A 258 -3.82 9.48 4.83
CA ALA A 258 -4.34 10.75 5.34
C ALA A 258 -5.86 10.70 5.49
N THR A 259 -6.35 11.06 6.67
CA THR A 259 -7.78 11.11 7.01
C THR A 259 -8.26 12.56 7.19
N ILE A 260 -7.71 13.48 6.39
CA ILE A 260 -8.10 14.91 6.31
C ILE A 260 -8.33 15.31 4.84
N PRO A 261 -9.12 16.36 4.55
CA PRO A 261 -9.31 16.87 3.18
C PRO A 261 -8.01 17.43 2.57
N GLY A 262 -7.94 17.48 1.24
CA GLY A 262 -6.80 18.02 0.51
C GLY A 262 -6.06 17.03 -0.40
N GLY A 263 -6.55 15.79 -0.53
CA GLY A 263 -6.02 14.79 -1.47
C GLY A 263 -7.08 14.32 -2.47
N THR A 264 -6.73 14.25 -3.75
CA THR A 264 -7.63 13.77 -4.83
C THR A 264 -6.89 12.80 -5.76
N PRO A 265 -7.56 11.75 -6.29
CA PRO A 265 -7.03 10.96 -7.39
C PRO A 265 -6.91 11.79 -8.68
N LEU A 266 -6.02 11.34 -9.57
CA LEU A 266 -5.86 11.83 -10.94
C LEU A 266 -6.23 10.70 -11.91
N TYR A 267 -7.17 10.98 -12.81
CA TYR A 267 -7.64 10.03 -13.83
C TYR A 267 -7.20 10.43 -15.22
N ARG A 268 -7.02 9.44 -16.10
CA ARG A 268 -6.93 9.66 -17.55
C ARG A 268 -7.93 8.78 -18.28
N ALA A 269 -8.51 9.31 -19.34
CA ALA A 269 -9.35 8.54 -20.24
C ALA A 269 -8.50 7.50 -21.01
N VAL A 270 -8.95 6.26 -21.04
CA VAL A 270 -8.29 5.15 -21.75
C VAL A 270 -9.35 4.40 -22.53
N GLY A 271 -9.36 4.58 -23.86
CA GLY A 271 -10.44 4.08 -24.72
C GLY A 271 -11.79 4.68 -24.31
N GLU A 272 -12.78 3.82 -24.07
CA GLU A 272 -14.10 4.22 -23.53
C GLU A 272 -14.13 4.32 -22.00
N GLY A 273 -13.05 3.90 -21.32
CA GLY A 273 -12.93 3.90 -19.88
C GLY A 273 -11.97 4.96 -19.36
N GLN A 274 -11.48 4.73 -18.15
CA GLN A 274 -10.52 5.59 -17.50
C GLN A 274 -9.60 4.77 -16.58
N GLU A 275 -8.48 5.36 -16.21
CA GLU A 275 -7.53 4.77 -15.29
C GLU A 275 -7.11 5.78 -14.23
N VAL A 276 -6.98 5.35 -12.98
CA VAL A 276 -6.29 6.13 -11.95
C VAL A 276 -4.79 6.07 -12.25
N ILE A 277 -4.18 7.22 -12.51
CA ILE A 277 -2.75 7.31 -12.90
C ILE A 277 -1.90 8.01 -11.84
N GLY A 278 -2.53 8.51 -10.78
CA GLY A 278 -1.82 9.18 -9.70
C GLY A 278 -2.72 9.87 -8.70
N GLY A 279 -2.12 10.76 -7.92
CA GLY A 279 -2.83 11.57 -6.93
C GLY A 279 -2.15 12.92 -6.70
N LEU A 280 -2.96 13.91 -6.32
CA LEU A 280 -2.54 15.27 -5.97
C LEU A 280 -2.94 15.55 -4.53
N GLY A 281 -2.00 16.10 -3.76
CA GLY A 281 -2.21 16.48 -2.36
C GLY A 281 -1.74 17.91 -2.07
N VAL A 282 -2.51 18.65 -1.28
CA VAL A 282 -2.19 20.00 -0.80
C VAL A 282 -2.33 20.06 0.72
N ALA A 283 -1.37 20.69 1.40
CA ALA A 283 -1.36 20.82 2.86
C ALA A 283 -0.67 22.11 3.34
N GLY A 284 -0.59 22.29 4.67
CA GLY A 284 0.06 23.44 5.31
C GLY A 284 -0.83 24.69 5.45
N ILE A 285 -2.08 24.59 4.99
CA ILE A 285 -3.09 25.65 4.99
C ILE A 285 -4.42 25.07 5.52
N ASP A 286 -5.45 25.91 5.64
CA ASP A 286 -6.80 25.47 6.04
C ASP A 286 -7.32 24.33 5.14
N GLU A 287 -8.05 23.36 5.72
CA GLU A 287 -8.52 22.16 4.99
C GLU A 287 -9.40 22.51 3.78
N ASN A 288 -10.23 23.56 3.88
CA ASN A 288 -11.07 23.98 2.77
C ASN A 288 -10.23 24.70 1.70
N HIS A 289 -9.18 25.42 2.10
CA HIS A 289 -8.24 26.04 1.16
C HIS A 289 -7.47 24.97 0.38
N ALA A 290 -6.98 23.94 1.07
CA ALA A 290 -6.30 22.81 0.47
C ALA A 290 -7.22 22.02 -0.49
N GLU A 291 -8.47 21.77 -0.08
CA GLU A 291 -9.46 21.10 -0.93
C GLU A 291 -9.80 21.91 -2.18
N PHE A 292 -9.94 23.23 -2.05
CA PHE A 292 -10.13 24.10 -3.21
C PHE A 292 -8.92 24.08 -4.14
N ALA A 293 -7.70 24.08 -3.61
CA ALA A 293 -6.49 24.07 -4.42
C ALA A 293 -6.38 22.81 -5.30
N VAL A 294 -6.73 21.63 -4.77
CA VAL A 294 -6.76 20.40 -5.58
C VAL A 294 -7.89 20.40 -6.61
N ALA A 295 -9.06 20.95 -6.27
CA ALA A 295 -10.17 21.10 -7.22
C ALA A 295 -9.81 22.06 -8.37
N ALA A 296 -9.20 23.21 -8.05
CA ALA A 296 -8.76 24.20 -9.03
C ALA A 296 -7.64 23.67 -9.94
N ALA A 297 -6.73 22.84 -9.40
CA ALA A 297 -5.64 22.26 -10.15
C ALA A 297 -6.08 21.29 -11.26
N THR A 298 -7.19 20.59 -11.04
CA THR A 298 -7.72 19.58 -11.98
C THR A 298 -8.81 20.15 -12.90
N ALA A 299 -9.46 21.25 -12.51
CA ALA A 299 -10.52 21.88 -13.29
C ALA A 299 -10.08 22.26 -14.71
N GLY A 300 -10.84 21.80 -15.71
CA GLY A 300 -10.60 22.09 -17.12
C GLY A 300 -9.34 21.43 -17.70
N THR A 301 -8.75 20.46 -16.99
CA THR A 301 -7.62 19.66 -17.48
C THR A 301 -8.11 18.31 -18.02
N PRO A 302 -7.27 17.56 -18.76
CA PRO A 302 -7.57 16.16 -19.11
C PRO A 302 -7.69 15.23 -17.90
N PHE A 303 -7.26 15.69 -16.71
CA PHE A 303 -7.44 15.01 -15.43
C PHE A 303 -8.73 15.49 -14.78
N PHE A 304 -9.63 14.57 -14.49
CA PHE A 304 -10.95 14.95 -13.99
C PHE A 304 -11.43 14.04 -12.87
N VAL A 305 -12.46 14.52 -12.20
CA VAL A 305 -13.29 13.76 -11.28
C VAL A 305 -14.47 13.24 -12.09
N GLN A 306 -14.60 11.92 -12.19
CA GLN A 306 -15.61 11.27 -13.02
C GLN A 306 -17.05 11.67 -12.63
N VAL A 307 -17.91 11.85 -13.63
CA VAL A 307 -19.36 11.76 -13.43
C VAL A 307 -19.72 10.30 -13.19
N LEU A 308 -20.02 9.97 -11.95
CA LEU A 308 -20.36 8.60 -11.55
C LEU A 308 -21.69 8.15 -12.17
N PRO A 309 -21.82 6.89 -12.66
CA PRO A 309 -23.12 6.37 -13.08
C PRO A 309 -24.06 6.23 -11.87
N PRO A 310 -25.37 6.02 -12.07
CA PRO A 310 -26.32 5.79 -10.97
C PRO A 310 -25.79 4.78 -9.93
N PRO A 311 -25.87 5.09 -8.62
CA PRO A 311 -26.61 6.17 -7.97
C PRO A 311 -25.82 7.50 -7.81
N PHE A 312 -24.84 7.77 -8.68
CA PHE A 312 -24.08 9.02 -8.76
C PHE A 312 -23.18 9.32 -7.55
N ALA A 313 -23.05 8.37 -6.63
CA ALA A 313 -22.16 8.43 -5.48
C ALA A 313 -21.90 7.03 -4.93
N VAL A 314 -20.80 6.87 -4.19
CA VAL A 314 -20.58 5.68 -3.36
C VAL A 314 -21.35 5.84 -2.04
N TYR A 315 -21.96 4.74 -1.60
CA TYR A 315 -22.70 4.67 -0.34
C TYR A 315 -22.09 3.57 0.55
N ILE A 316 -21.94 3.83 1.84
CA ILE A 316 -21.60 2.82 2.85
C ILE A 316 -22.63 2.92 3.97
N ASP A 317 -23.20 1.78 4.36
CA ASP A 317 -24.28 1.69 5.35
C ASP A 317 -25.47 2.63 5.04
N GLY A 318 -25.77 2.82 3.75
CA GLY A 318 -26.82 3.72 3.28
C GLY A 318 -26.45 5.22 3.30
N ILE A 319 -25.24 5.57 3.74
CA ILE A 319 -24.76 6.94 3.84
C ILE A 319 -23.93 7.29 2.60
N ARG A 320 -24.31 8.40 1.94
CA ARG A 320 -23.54 8.97 0.82
C ARG A 320 -22.16 9.41 1.30
N LEU A 321 -21.12 8.92 0.66
CA LEU A 321 -19.76 9.33 0.96
C LEU A 321 -19.44 10.71 0.35
N PRO A 322 -18.81 11.63 1.10
CA PRO A 322 -18.33 12.88 0.55
C PRO A 322 -17.13 12.64 -0.37
N PHE A 323 -16.97 13.48 -1.40
CA PHE A 323 -15.79 13.47 -2.26
C PHE A 323 -14.97 14.77 -2.10
N LEU A 324 -15.25 15.81 -2.90
CA LEU A 324 -14.74 17.16 -2.67
C LEU A 324 -15.94 18.06 -2.35
N THR A 325 -15.81 18.93 -1.34
CA THR A 325 -16.88 19.82 -0.92
C THR A 325 -16.59 21.29 -1.23
N GLN A 326 -15.34 21.72 -1.08
CA GLN A 326 -14.92 23.08 -1.38
C GLN A 326 -14.42 23.18 -2.83
N THR A 327 -15.32 23.40 -3.78
CA THR A 327 -14.99 23.56 -5.21
C THR A 327 -14.93 25.01 -5.68
N THR A 328 -15.33 25.95 -4.83
CA THR A 328 -15.25 27.40 -5.07
C THR A 328 -14.20 28.02 -4.16
N ARG A 329 -13.59 29.13 -4.59
CA ARG A 329 -12.56 29.80 -3.79
C ARG A 329 -13.17 30.25 -2.45
N PRO A 330 -12.59 29.87 -1.30
CA PRO A 330 -13.06 30.31 0.01
C PRO A 330 -13.06 31.84 0.15
N ALA A 331 -14.09 32.39 0.81
CA ALA A 331 -14.20 33.83 1.04
C ALA A 331 -12.98 34.37 1.82
N GLY A 332 -12.53 35.59 1.49
CA GLY A 332 -11.35 36.19 2.10
C GLY A 332 -10.02 35.68 1.57
N THR A 333 -10.02 34.79 0.58
CA THR A 333 -8.80 34.35 -0.12
C THR A 333 -8.71 34.96 -1.52
N GLN A 334 -7.50 35.02 -2.06
CA GLN A 334 -7.20 35.51 -3.40
C GLN A 334 -6.31 34.52 -4.15
N ALA A 335 -6.34 34.57 -5.49
CA ALA A 335 -5.42 33.83 -6.33
C ALA A 335 -3.98 34.27 -6.05
N ASP A 336 -3.02 33.38 -6.27
CA ASP A 336 -1.62 33.76 -6.33
C ASP A 336 -1.19 33.94 -7.79
N ALA A 337 -0.55 35.06 -8.10
CA ALA A 337 -0.02 35.35 -9.42
C ALA A 337 1.47 34.97 -9.56
N VAL A 338 2.12 34.56 -8.46
CA VAL A 338 3.55 34.28 -8.42
C VAL A 338 3.78 32.79 -8.30
N PHE A 339 4.35 32.20 -9.35
CA PHE A 339 4.92 30.86 -9.32
C PHE A 339 6.44 30.94 -9.44
N ASN A 340 7.16 30.25 -8.56
CA ASN A 340 8.62 30.17 -8.62
C ASN A 340 9.05 28.71 -8.67
N ALA A 341 9.51 28.23 -9.83
CA ALA A 341 9.97 26.87 -10.04
C ALA A 341 11.20 26.50 -9.17
N ALA A 342 11.98 27.47 -8.68
CA ALA A 342 13.10 27.19 -7.77
C ALA A 342 12.65 26.66 -6.39
N LEU A 343 11.35 26.64 -6.11
CA LEU A 343 10.77 26.15 -4.86
C LEU A 343 10.35 24.68 -4.89
N TYR A 344 10.67 23.94 -5.96
CA TYR A 344 10.54 22.48 -5.96
C TYR A 344 11.51 21.86 -4.95
N ALA A 345 10.99 21.03 -4.06
CA ALA A 345 11.76 20.09 -3.24
C ALA A 345 12.01 18.77 -3.99
N VAL A 346 11.09 18.41 -4.89
CA VAL A 346 11.25 17.35 -5.89
C VAL A 346 10.77 17.92 -7.22
N ALA A 347 11.65 17.95 -8.21
CA ALA A 347 11.34 18.48 -9.54
C ALA A 347 10.28 17.61 -10.25
N PRO A 348 9.45 18.19 -11.13
CA PRO A 348 8.44 17.44 -11.90
C PRO A 348 9.06 16.37 -12.79
N ARG A 349 8.51 15.15 -12.70
CA ARG A 349 8.92 14.00 -13.51
C ARG A 349 7.73 13.15 -13.97
N GLY A 350 7.98 12.26 -14.93
CA GLY A 350 6.97 11.33 -15.43
C GLY A 350 6.65 10.20 -14.44
N GLY A 351 5.40 9.73 -14.46
CA GLY A 351 4.91 8.63 -13.64
C GLY A 351 4.99 7.26 -14.30
N ALA A 352 4.68 6.23 -13.51
CA ALA A 352 4.62 4.83 -13.94
C ALA A 352 3.32 4.17 -13.46
N PRO A 353 2.86 3.09 -14.13
CA PRO A 353 1.73 2.31 -13.64
C PRO A 353 2.08 1.58 -12.33
N ALA A 354 1.05 1.13 -11.60
CA ALA A 354 1.24 0.22 -10.48
C ALA A 354 1.08 -1.24 -10.93
N PRO A 355 1.98 -2.16 -10.54
CA PRO A 355 1.93 -3.54 -10.98
C PRO A 355 0.70 -4.28 -10.41
N ASP A 356 0.17 -5.21 -11.19
CA ASP A 356 -0.87 -6.16 -10.78
C ASP A 356 -0.40 -7.61 -10.98
N GLY A 357 -1.30 -8.58 -10.80
CA GLY A 357 -0.98 -10.01 -10.86
C GLY A 357 -0.18 -10.47 -9.64
N TRP A 358 0.69 -11.46 -9.84
CA TRP A 358 1.59 -11.94 -8.81
C TRP A 358 2.73 -10.94 -8.57
N LEU A 359 2.63 -10.20 -7.47
CA LEU A 359 3.70 -9.31 -7.01
C LEU A 359 4.81 -10.12 -6.33
N VAL A 360 4.44 -11.11 -5.51
CA VAL A 360 5.34 -12.06 -4.86
C VAL A 360 4.81 -13.47 -5.07
N GLY A 361 5.69 -14.40 -5.38
CA GLY A 361 5.34 -15.82 -5.46
C GLY A 361 4.47 -16.20 -6.67
N PRO A 362 3.73 -17.32 -6.60
CA PRO A 362 3.54 -18.17 -5.42
C PRO A 362 4.83 -18.93 -5.07
N ASN A 363 5.21 -18.95 -3.80
CA ASN A 363 6.39 -19.67 -3.30
C ASN A 363 5.97 -20.73 -2.27
N ALA A 364 6.76 -21.78 -2.10
CA ALA A 364 6.62 -22.68 -0.97
C ALA A 364 7.26 -22.06 0.28
N GLY A 365 6.66 -22.30 1.44
CA GLY A 365 7.26 -22.05 2.75
C GLY A 365 7.52 -23.36 3.48
N THR A 366 7.91 -23.29 4.75
CA THR A 366 8.19 -24.47 5.58
C THR A 366 6.96 -25.37 5.77
N GLN A 367 5.76 -24.77 5.89
CA GLN A 367 4.51 -25.47 6.21
C GLN A 367 3.47 -25.47 5.08
N LEU A 368 3.63 -24.59 4.09
CA LEU A 368 2.70 -24.40 2.97
C LEU A 368 3.42 -24.69 1.65
N THR A 369 2.88 -25.56 0.81
CA THR A 369 3.45 -25.81 -0.52
C THR A 369 3.11 -24.67 -1.48
N ARG A 370 3.84 -24.57 -2.59
CA ARG A 370 3.56 -23.61 -3.66
C ARG A 370 2.13 -23.79 -4.21
N GLU A 371 1.69 -25.04 -4.37
CA GLU A 371 0.36 -25.40 -4.88
C GLU A 371 -0.74 -24.99 -3.89
N GLU A 372 -0.48 -25.13 -2.58
CA GLU A 372 -1.41 -24.66 -1.55
C GLU A 372 -1.54 -23.14 -1.53
N VAL A 373 -0.42 -22.41 -1.62
CA VAL A 373 -0.42 -20.95 -1.74
C VAL A 373 -1.19 -20.51 -2.98
N THR A 374 -0.94 -21.18 -4.11
CA THR A 374 -1.65 -20.93 -5.38
C THR A 374 -3.16 -21.14 -5.21
N ARG A 375 -3.57 -22.30 -4.66
CA ARG A 375 -4.98 -22.63 -4.43
C ARG A 375 -5.69 -21.66 -3.50
N ILE A 376 -5.04 -21.22 -2.41
CA ILE A 376 -5.60 -20.21 -1.49
C ILE A 376 -5.92 -18.92 -2.25
N VAL A 377 -4.97 -18.43 -3.05
CA VAL A 377 -5.15 -17.21 -3.85
C VAL A 377 -6.22 -17.39 -4.92
N GLU A 378 -6.19 -18.49 -5.67
CA GLU A 378 -7.19 -18.77 -6.72
C GLU A 378 -8.61 -18.88 -6.18
N ASN A 379 -8.80 -19.53 -5.03
CA ASN A 379 -10.10 -19.61 -4.36
C ASN A 379 -10.62 -18.22 -3.95
N ALA A 380 -9.74 -17.37 -3.41
CA ALA A 380 -10.08 -16.00 -3.07
C ALA A 380 -10.45 -15.18 -4.32
N VAL A 381 -9.66 -15.26 -5.40
CA VAL A 381 -9.94 -14.59 -6.67
C VAL A 381 -11.28 -15.07 -7.27
N ALA A 382 -11.54 -16.38 -7.27
CA ALA A 382 -12.80 -16.95 -7.75
C ALA A 382 -14.01 -16.45 -6.95
N ARG A 383 -13.83 -16.21 -5.64
CA ARG A 383 -14.87 -15.59 -4.82
C ARG A 383 -15.02 -14.09 -5.11
N ALA A 384 -13.92 -13.36 -5.25
CA ALA A 384 -13.94 -11.92 -5.56
C ALA A 384 -14.66 -11.63 -6.89
N ASN A 385 -14.48 -12.51 -7.89
CA ASN A 385 -15.14 -12.39 -9.20
C ASN A 385 -16.66 -12.58 -9.17
N ARG A 386 -17.23 -13.10 -8.06
CA ARG A 386 -18.68 -13.19 -7.85
C ARG A 386 -19.19 -12.15 -6.85
N THR A 387 -18.32 -11.66 -5.98
CA THR A 387 -18.70 -10.76 -4.90
C THR A 387 -18.98 -9.35 -5.42
N ARG A 388 -20.14 -8.79 -5.07
CA ARG A 388 -20.53 -7.41 -5.35
C ARG A 388 -19.68 -6.45 -4.52
N ALA A 389 -19.08 -5.49 -5.21
CA ALA A 389 -18.23 -4.46 -4.63
C ALA A 389 -19.02 -3.39 -3.87
N GLN A 390 -18.35 -2.82 -2.86
CA GLN A 390 -18.90 -1.76 -2.04
C GLN A 390 -18.60 -0.37 -2.61
N ILE A 391 -17.41 -0.17 -3.17
CA ILE A 391 -16.88 1.14 -3.57
C ILE A 391 -16.75 1.31 -5.09
N ARG A 392 -17.45 0.47 -5.87
CA ARG A 392 -17.39 0.46 -7.35
C ARG A 392 -18.76 0.72 -7.95
N LEU A 393 -18.75 1.35 -9.12
CA LEU A 393 -19.95 1.71 -9.88
C LEU A 393 -19.83 1.30 -11.36
N PRO A 394 -20.94 0.97 -12.05
CA PRO A 394 -22.32 0.90 -11.56
C PRO A 394 -22.52 -0.21 -10.51
N LEU A 395 -23.64 -0.14 -9.79
CA LEU A 395 -24.01 -1.15 -8.79
C LEU A 395 -24.04 -2.55 -9.44
N GLY A 396 -23.58 -3.55 -8.68
CA GLY A 396 -23.40 -4.92 -9.17
C GLY A 396 -22.00 -5.20 -9.75
N SER A 397 -21.14 -4.18 -9.86
CA SER A 397 -19.72 -4.36 -10.18
C SER A 397 -19.05 -5.35 -9.21
N ARG A 398 -18.09 -6.13 -9.71
CA ARG A 398 -17.40 -7.16 -8.94
C ARG A 398 -16.21 -6.60 -8.18
N THR A 399 -15.92 -7.18 -7.03
CA THR A 399 -14.78 -6.75 -6.21
C THR A 399 -13.45 -6.99 -6.90
N ARG A 400 -12.44 -6.20 -6.55
CA ARG A 400 -11.03 -6.41 -6.87
C ARG A 400 -10.22 -6.31 -5.60
N MET A 401 -9.51 -7.39 -5.31
CA MET A 401 -8.80 -7.58 -4.06
C MET A 401 -7.30 -7.72 -4.29
N VAL A 402 -6.54 -7.40 -3.25
CA VAL A 402 -5.19 -7.90 -3.03
C VAL A 402 -5.27 -9.03 -2.02
N ILE A 403 -4.58 -10.13 -2.31
CA ILE A 403 -4.57 -11.35 -1.52
C ILE A 403 -3.12 -11.67 -1.14
N SER A 404 -2.87 -11.89 0.14
CA SER A 404 -1.54 -12.23 0.65
C SER A 404 -1.57 -13.47 1.53
N VAL A 405 -0.57 -14.33 1.34
CA VAL A 405 -0.34 -15.52 2.16
C VAL A 405 1.07 -15.41 2.74
N SER A 406 1.19 -15.57 4.06
CA SER A 406 2.46 -15.58 4.78
C SER A 406 2.68 -16.88 5.56
N ASP A 407 3.96 -17.23 5.76
CA ASP A 407 4.36 -18.29 6.68
C ASP A 407 4.34 -17.84 8.15
N LEU A 408 4.84 -18.70 9.05
CA LEU A 408 4.87 -18.45 10.50
C LEU A 408 5.90 -17.40 10.92
N GLU A 409 6.89 -17.14 10.08
CA GLU A 409 7.91 -16.10 10.26
C GLU A 409 7.48 -14.75 9.66
N GLY A 410 6.27 -14.69 9.10
CA GLY A 410 5.72 -13.50 8.44
C GLY A 410 6.31 -13.22 7.05
N THR A 411 7.06 -14.17 6.48
CA THR A 411 7.54 -14.07 5.10
C THR A 411 6.37 -14.22 4.15
N ILE A 412 6.28 -13.32 3.18
CA ILE A 412 5.21 -13.36 2.17
C ILE A 412 5.54 -14.45 1.15
N LEU A 413 4.73 -15.51 1.15
CA LEU A 413 4.82 -16.63 0.19
C LEU A 413 4.07 -16.32 -1.10
N GLY A 414 2.99 -15.54 -1.00
CA GLY A 414 2.19 -15.08 -2.13
C GLY A 414 1.63 -13.69 -1.87
N LEU A 415 1.68 -12.82 -2.87
CA LEU A 415 1.02 -11.52 -2.89
C LEU A 415 0.48 -11.28 -4.29
N PHE A 416 -0.84 -11.36 -4.43
CA PHE A 416 -1.52 -11.22 -5.70
C PHE A 416 -2.44 -10.01 -5.69
N ARG A 417 -2.23 -9.06 -6.60
CA ARG A 417 -3.10 -7.90 -6.79
C ARG A 417 -3.96 -8.13 -8.01
N MET A 418 -5.29 -8.25 -7.84
CA MET A 418 -6.19 -8.27 -8.99
C MET A 418 -6.04 -6.96 -9.78
N PRO A 419 -6.19 -6.99 -11.12
CA PRO A 419 -6.24 -5.77 -11.92
C PRO A 419 -7.27 -4.78 -11.36
N ASP A 420 -6.90 -3.50 -11.29
CA ASP A 420 -7.70 -2.42 -10.71
C ASP A 420 -8.03 -2.56 -9.21
N ALA A 421 -7.45 -3.51 -8.47
CA ALA A 421 -7.53 -3.47 -7.00
C ALA A 421 -6.80 -2.24 -6.47
N THR A 422 -7.32 -1.66 -5.38
CA THR A 422 -6.74 -0.46 -4.75
C THR A 422 -5.29 -0.72 -4.31
N VAL A 423 -4.39 0.26 -4.45
CA VAL A 423 -2.97 0.09 -4.12
C VAL A 423 -2.71 0.07 -2.61
N PHE A 424 -3.51 0.78 -1.80
CA PHE A 424 -3.35 0.74 -0.33
C PHE A 424 -3.50 -0.70 0.21
N SER A 425 -4.27 -1.52 -0.50
CA SER A 425 -4.57 -2.90 -0.12
C SER A 425 -3.37 -3.83 -0.22
N ILE A 426 -2.28 -3.43 -0.87
CA ILE A 426 -1.03 -4.21 -0.95
C ILE A 426 -0.39 -4.32 0.44
N ASP A 427 -0.16 -3.19 1.09
CA ASP A 427 0.32 -3.11 2.47
C ASP A 427 -0.67 -3.81 3.41
N VAL A 428 -1.96 -3.49 3.29
CA VAL A 428 -2.99 -4.00 4.19
C VAL A 428 -3.13 -5.51 4.11
N ALA A 429 -3.16 -6.12 2.92
CA ALA A 429 -3.30 -7.57 2.79
C ALA A 429 -2.09 -8.32 3.36
N ALA A 430 -0.87 -7.83 3.08
CA ALA A 430 0.36 -8.41 3.63
C ALA A 430 0.44 -8.26 5.16
N THR A 431 0.05 -7.10 5.69
CA THR A 431 0.04 -6.85 7.14
C THR A 431 -1.04 -7.68 7.84
N LYS A 432 -2.24 -7.81 7.25
CA LYS A 432 -3.31 -8.70 7.73
C LYS A 432 -2.83 -10.16 7.84
N SER A 433 -2.11 -10.68 6.84
CA SER A 433 -1.61 -12.06 6.87
C SER A 433 -0.59 -12.29 7.99
N ARG A 434 0.27 -11.31 8.28
CA ARG A 434 1.23 -11.35 9.40
C ARG A 434 0.57 -11.23 10.77
N ASN A 435 -0.39 -10.31 10.89
CA ASN A 435 -1.08 -10.08 12.15
C ASN A 435 -1.73 -11.36 12.67
N VAL A 436 -2.45 -12.10 11.82
CA VAL A 436 -3.13 -13.33 12.25
C VAL A 436 -2.16 -14.45 12.64
N VAL A 437 -0.92 -14.44 12.14
CA VAL A 437 0.12 -15.39 12.57
C VAL A 437 0.54 -15.09 14.00
N TYR A 438 0.95 -13.86 14.30
CA TYR A 438 1.40 -13.49 15.64
C TYR A 438 0.27 -13.59 16.67
N PHE A 439 -0.86 -12.93 16.40
CA PHE A 439 -1.94 -12.81 17.38
C PHE A 439 -2.71 -14.12 17.61
N SER A 440 -2.67 -15.06 16.67
CA SER A 440 -3.23 -16.41 16.89
C SER A 440 -2.19 -17.42 17.42
N GLY A 441 -0.93 -17.01 17.51
CA GLY A 441 0.16 -17.85 17.97
C GLY A 441 0.11 -18.11 19.48
N ARG A 442 0.71 -19.22 19.91
CA ARG A 442 0.86 -19.51 21.36
C ARG A 442 1.88 -18.61 22.06
N GLY A 443 2.76 -17.97 21.30
CA GLY A 443 3.78 -17.04 21.78
C GLY A 443 3.33 -15.58 21.86
N VAL A 444 2.06 -15.28 21.54
CA VAL A 444 1.51 -13.92 21.67
C VAL A 444 1.66 -13.42 23.10
N ASN A 445 2.03 -12.16 23.28
CA ASN A 445 2.01 -11.57 24.61
C ASN A 445 0.55 -11.40 25.08
N PRO A 446 0.12 -11.99 26.21
CA PRO A 446 -1.26 -11.87 26.68
C PRO A 446 -1.71 -10.42 26.93
N GLN A 447 -0.78 -9.48 27.09
CA GLN A 447 -1.08 -8.05 27.24
C GLN A 447 -1.49 -7.36 25.95
N ASP A 448 -1.22 -7.96 24.78
CA ASP A 448 -1.67 -7.40 23.51
C ASP A 448 -3.17 -7.68 23.28
N LEU A 449 -3.67 -8.82 23.76
CA LEU A 449 -5.08 -9.21 23.70
C LEU A 449 -5.64 -9.63 25.08
N PRO A 450 -5.76 -8.73 26.08
CA PRO A 450 -6.24 -9.08 27.41
C PRO A 450 -7.61 -9.77 27.41
N GLY A 451 -7.70 -10.91 28.07
CA GLY A 451 -8.93 -11.73 28.12
C GLY A 451 -9.07 -12.73 26.97
N VAL A 452 -8.12 -12.76 26.03
CA VAL A 452 -8.04 -13.78 24.97
C VAL A 452 -6.93 -14.78 25.31
N PRO A 453 -7.24 -16.08 25.49
CA PRO A 453 -6.21 -17.09 25.75
C PRO A 453 -5.20 -17.18 24.59
N PRO A 454 -3.88 -17.30 24.85
CA PRO A 454 -2.88 -17.54 23.81
C PRO A 454 -3.20 -18.79 22.98
N GLY A 455 -2.99 -18.71 21.66
CA GLY A 455 -3.37 -19.78 20.72
C GLY A 455 -4.82 -19.73 20.24
N THR A 456 -5.64 -18.77 20.70
CA THR A 456 -6.96 -18.51 20.14
C THR A 456 -6.81 -18.00 18.71
N ALA A 457 -7.54 -18.58 17.75
CA ALA A 457 -7.59 -18.09 16.39
C ALA A 457 -8.35 -16.75 16.37
N VAL A 458 -7.64 -15.67 16.05
CA VAL A 458 -8.19 -14.31 15.94
C VAL A 458 -8.06 -13.79 14.51
N THR A 459 -8.92 -12.85 14.13
CA THR A 459 -8.82 -12.12 12.86
C THR A 459 -8.59 -10.64 13.10
N ASN A 460 -8.26 -9.88 12.06
CA ASN A 460 -8.16 -8.42 12.17
C ASN A 460 -9.52 -7.77 12.50
N ARG A 461 -10.65 -8.46 12.26
CA ARG A 461 -11.96 -8.04 12.79
C ARG A 461 -12.01 -8.16 14.32
N THR A 462 -11.50 -9.26 14.88
CA THR A 462 -11.39 -9.46 16.33
C THR A 462 -10.52 -8.37 16.96
N ILE A 463 -9.33 -8.16 16.40
CA ILE A 463 -8.34 -7.19 16.87
C ILE A 463 -8.95 -5.79 16.83
N GLY A 464 -9.47 -5.40 15.66
CA GLY A 464 -10.12 -4.11 15.44
C GLY A 464 -11.26 -3.83 16.41
N PHE A 465 -12.16 -4.79 16.61
CA PHE A 465 -13.30 -4.65 17.51
C PHE A 465 -12.90 -4.41 18.97
N GLY A 466 -11.88 -5.12 19.46
CA GLY A 466 -11.38 -4.92 20.82
C GLY A 466 -10.51 -3.67 20.98
N SER A 467 -10.08 -3.01 19.91
CA SER A 467 -9.22 -1.81 19.96
C SER A 467 -9.97 -0.48 19.91
N GLN A 468 -11.30 -0.51 19.76
CA GLN A 468 -12.10 0.70 19.59
C GLN A 468 -12.23 1.53 20.87
N LEU A 469 -12.54 2.82 20.72
CA LEU A 469 -12.75 3.75 21.84
C LEU A 469 -13.93 3.36 22.73
N TYR A 470 -14.92 2.64 22.19
CA TYR A 470 -16.09 2.14 22.92
C TYR A 470 -16.24 0.63 22.71
N PHE A 471 -16.63 -0.08 23.77
CA PHE A 471 -16.80 -1.53 23.75
C PHE A 471 -18.04 -1.95 24.58
N PRO A 472 -19.06 -2.56 23.94
CA PRO A 472 -19.12 -2.85 22.50
C PRO A 472 -19.23 -1.58 21.65
N SER A 473 -18.79 -1.67 20.39
CA SER A 473 -18.89 -0.58 19.41
C SER A 473 -20.30 -0.01 19.34
N GLY A 474 -20.44 1.31 19.25
CA GLY A 474 -21.73 1.98 19.09
C GLY A 474 -22.56 2.13 20.36
N ILE A 475 -21.98 1.88 21.54
CA ILE A 475 -22.58 2.25 22.82
C ILE A 475 -21.71 3.33 23.47
N ASN A 476 -22.14 4.59 23.42
CA ASN A 476 -21.35 5.68 23.97
C ASN A 476 -21.23 5.56 25.50
N ARG A 477 -20.13 6.09 26.05
CA ARG A 477 -19.82 6.08 27.50
C ARG A 477 -19.58 4.68 28.09
N SER A 478 -19.49 3.64 27.26
CA SER A 478 -18.89 2.37 27.69
C SER A 478 -17.39 2.56 27.94
N ALA A 479 -16.78 1.65 28.70
CA ALA A 479 -15.32 1.58 28.77
C ALA A 479 -14.70 1.31 27.39
N PRO A 480 -13.46 1.78 27.12
CA PRO A 480 -12.74 1.42 25.90
C PRO A 480 -12.55 -0.08 25.74
N GLY A 481 -12.34 -0.50 24.50
CA GLY A 481 -12.07 -1.89 24.18
C GLY A 481 -10.84 -2.43 24.92
N PRO A 482 -10.83 -3.73 25.26
CA PRO A 482 -9.75 -4.35 26.02
C PRO A 482 -8.38 -4.28 25.31
N PHE A 483 -8.34 -4.06 24.00
CA PHE A 483 -7.14 -3.97 23.17
C PHE A 483 -6.83 -2.53 22.75
N ARG A 484 -7.38 -1.53 23.45
CA ARG A 484 -7.15 -0.11 23.13
C ARG A 484 -5.67 0.27 23.21
N GLU A 485 -4.95 -0.26 24.19
CA GLU A 485 -3.51 -0.02 24.34
C GLU A 485 -2.69 -0.57 23.16
N LEU A 486 -3.13 -1.68 22.54
CA LEU A 486 -2.50 -2.21 21.34
C LEU A 486 -2.55 -1.21 20.18
N TYR A 487 -3.69 -0.54 20.00
CA TYR A 487 -3.87 0.51 18.99
C TYR A 487 -2.97 1.72 19.25
N LEU A 488 -2.94 2.20 20.50
CA LEU A 488 -2.13 3.35 20.88
C LEU A 488 -0.64 3.06 20.71
N ARG A 489 -0.21 1.83 21.02
CA ARG A 489 1.16 1.37 20.78
C ARG A 489 1.50 1.34 19.30
N ASP A 490 0.66 0.77 18.44
CA ASP A 490 0.89 0.72 17.00
C ASP A 490 0.94 2.13 16.37
N LEU A 491 0.09 3.05 16.85
CA LEU A 491 0.14 4.45 16.46
C LEU A 491 1.50 5.09 16.80
N ALA A 492 2.04 4.82 17.98
CA ALA A 492 3.30 5.37 18.45
C ALA A 492 4.54 4.64 17.89
N ASN A 493 4.39 3.39 17.43
CA ASN A 493 5.49 2.53 16.98
C ASN A 493 5.15 1.92 15.61
N PRO A 494 5.19 2.70 14.52
CA PRO A 494 4.98 2.20 13.17
C PRO A 494 5.86 1.00 12.85
N CYS A 495 5.38 0.11 11.99
CA CYS A 495 6.10 -1.08 11.54
C CYS A 495 6.43 -2.10 12.64
N THR A 496 5.79 -2.00 13.80
CA THR A 496 5.84 -3.05 14.84
C THR A 496 4.58 -3.90 14.82
N GLN A 497 4.58 -5.04 15.50
CA GLN A 497 3.41 -5.93 15.58
C GLN A 497 3.14 -6.28 17.05
N GLY A 498 2.50 -5.35 17.75
CA GLY A 498 2.18 -5.50 19.18
C GLY A 498 3.42 -5.58 20.05
N SER A 499 3.55 -6.66 20.83
CA SER A 499 4.72 -6.99 21.65
C SER A 499 5.62 -8.03 20.99
N GLU A 500 5.45 -8.33 19.70
CA GLU A 500 6.29 -9.30 19.01
C GLU A 500 7.75 -8.82 18.99
N PRO A 501 8.72 -9.68 19.36
CA PRO A 501 10.14 -9.33 19.30
C PRO A 501 10.53 -8.81 17.92
N THR A 502 11.36 -7.78 17.84
CA THR A 502 11.67 -7.12 16.58
C THR A 502 12.30 -8.06 15.56
N HIS A 503 11.73 -8.10 14.35
CA HIS A 503 12.29 -8.81 13.20
C HIS A 503 11.90 -8.11 11.90
N ARG A 504 12.49 -8.53 10.77
CA ARG A 504 12.32 -7.88 9.47
C ARG A 504 10.88 -7.92 8.95
N ASN A 505 10.09 -8.94 9.30
CA ASN A 505 8.76 -9.19 8.75
C ASN A 505 7.64 -8.59 9.60
N GLN A 506 7.85 -7.38 10.14
CA GLN A 506 6.84 -6.62 10.86
C GLN A 506 6.40 -5.42 10.02
N SER A 507 5.09 -5.18 9.94
CA SER A 507 4.53 -4.14 9.07
C SER A 507 3.39 -3.34 9.69
N GLY A 508 3.27 -3.32 11.02
CA GLY A 508 2.17 -2.63 11.71
C GLY A 508 1.02 -3.58 12.04
N ILE A 509 -0.08 -2.99 12.51
CA ILE A 509 -1.34 -3.70 12.77
C ILE A 509 -2.46 -3.08 11.94
N VAL A 510 -3.25 -3.94 11.29
CA VAL A 510 -4.50 -3.56 10.64
C VAL A 510 -5.68 -3.80 11.58
N PHE A 511 -6.50 -2.77 11.84
CA PHE A 511 -7.62 -2.85 12.79
C PHE A 511 -8.99 -3.06 12.13
N PHE A 512 -9.01 -3.63 10.92
CA PHE A 512 -10.26 -3.88 10.20
C PHE A 512 -10.24 -5.24 9.45
N PRO A 513 -11.44 -5.78 9.12
CA PRO A 513 -11.65 -7.17 8.67
C PRO A 513 -10.92 -7.57 7.38
N GLY A 514 -10.90 -8.87 7.07
CA GLY A 514 -10.28 -9.42 5.86
C GLY A 514 -9.11 -10.38 6.08
N SER A 515 -9.13 -11.18 7.14
CA SER A 515 -8.00 -12.08 7.44
C SER A 515 -8.38 -13.39 8.10
N ALA A 516 -7.51 -14.38 7.97
CA ALA A 516 -7.67 -15.70 8.55
C ALA A 516 -6.33 -16.32 8.91
N PRO A 517 -6.13 -16.77 10.16
CA PRO A 517 -5.04 -17.70 10.47
C PRO A 517 -5.32 -19.05 9.78
N LEU A 518 -4.30 -19.63 9.16
CA LEU A 518 -4.40 -20.87 8.39
C LEU A 518 -3.96 -22.06 9.26
N TYR A 519 -4.77 -23.10 9.32
CA TYR A 519 -4.54 -24.28 10.15
C TYR A 519 -4.50 -25.58 9.33
N ARG A 520 -3.70 -26.55 9.75
CA ARG A 520 -3.75 -27.94 9.29
C ARG A 520 -3.63 -28.86 10.49
N GLY A 521 -4.56 -29.79 10.65
CA GLY A 521 -4.58 -30.71 11.80
C GLY A 521 -4.62 -29.99 13.16
N GLY A 522 -5.25 -28.81 13.23
CA GLY A 522 -5.32 -27.99 14.46
C GLY A 522 -4.06 -27.21 14.79
N GLN A 523 -3.02 -27.27 13.95
CA GLN A 523 -1.81 -26.45 14.09
C GLN A 523 -1.85 -25.25 13.16
N LEU A 524 -1.45 -24.09 13.67
CA LEU A 524 -1.26 -22.87 12.88
C LEU A 524 -0.08 -23.09 11.91
N ILE A 525 -0.27 -22.79 10.63
CA ILE A 525 0.71 -23.02 9.57
C ILE A 525 1.00 -21.78 8.70
N GLY A 526 0.28 -20.68 8.93
CA GLY A 526 0.48 -19.43 8.20
C GLY A 526 -0.70 -18.47 8.38
N GLY A 527 -0.74 -17.44 7.57
CA GLY A 527 -1.80 -16.43 7.58
C GLY A 527 -2.25 -16.04 6.19
N LEU A 528 -3.53 -15.67 6.08
CA LEU A 528 -4.16 -15.12 4.89
C LEU A 528 -4.69 -13.73 5.20
N GLY A 529 -4.34 -12.76 4.35
CA GLY A 529 -4.91 -11.41 4.36
C GLY A 529 -5.50 -11.05 3.00
N VAL A 530 -6.65 -10.39 3.02
CA VAL A 530 -7.37 -9.90 1.84
C VAL A 530 -7.79 -8.47 2.09
N SER A 531 -7.65 -7.61 1.09
CA SER A 531 -8.07 -6.21 1.15
C SER A 531 -8.41 -5.68 -0.25
N GLY A 532 -9.46 -4.87 -0.39
CA GLY A 532 -9.71 -4.18 -1.66
C GLY A 532 -10.89 -3.24 -1.67
N ASP A 533 -12.09 -3.78 -1.48
CA ASP A 533 -13.34 -3.03 -1.64
C ASP A 533 -14.02 -2.72 -0.29
N GLY A 534 -14.88 -3.61 0.19
CA GLY A 534 -15.62 -3.42 1.44
C GLY A 534 -15.23 -4.47 2.47
N VAL A 535 -15.29 -4.12 3.76
CA VAL A 535 -14.74 -4.98 4.81
C VAL A 535 -15.50 -6.29 5.03
N GLU A 536 -16.82 -6.33 4.78
CA GLU A 536 -17.55 -7.60 4.73
C GLU A 536 -17.21 -8.41 3.47
N GLN A 537 -16.94 -7.75 2.33
CA GLN A 537 -16.46 -8.42 1.13
C GLN A 537 -15.06 -9.01 1.33
N ASP A 538 -14.18 -8.30 2.03
CA ASP A 538 -12.85 -8.80 2.41
C ASP A 538 -12.98 -10.12 3.18
N ASP A 539 -13.76 -10.15 4.27
CA ASP A 539 -14.02 -11.38 5.05
C ASP A 539 -14.62 -12.51 4.19
N TYR A 540 -15.57 -12.19 3.31
CA TYR A 540 -16.23 -13.18 2.47
C TYR A 540 -15.27 -13.83 1.46
N VAL A 541 -14.35 -13.03 0.91
CA VAL A 541 -13.28 -13.50 0.02
C VAL A 541 -12.22 -14.28 0.82
N THR A 542 -11.83 -13.79 1.99
CA THR A 542 -10.91 -14.49 2.90
C THR A 542 -11.42 -15.89 3.26
N ALA A 543 -12.70 -16.01 3.61
CA ALA A 543 -13.29 -17.29 3.98
C ALA A 543 -13.21 -18.32 2.85
N ALA A 544 -13.34 -17.89 1.59
CA ALA A 544 -13.15 -18.77 0.44
C ALA A 544 -11.68 -19.17 0.25
N GLY A 545 -10.74 -18.22 0.42
CA GLY A 545 -9.31 -18.51 0.34
C GLY A 545 -8.85 -19.50 1.41
N ALA A 546 -9.39 -19.40 2.62
CA ALA A 546 -9.06 -20.26 3.76
C ALA A 546 -9.67 -21.67 3.70
N GLN A 547 -10.43 -22.01 2.65
CA GLN A 547 -11.12 -23.29 2.55
C GLN A 547 -10.16 -24.50 2.62
N GLY A 548 -10.40 -25.41 3.56
CA GLY A 548 -9.54 -26.55 3.87
C GLY A 548 -8.36 -26.23 4.79
N PHE A 549 -8.27 -24.99 5.28
CA PHE A 549 -7.27 -24.50 6.23
C PHE A 549 -7.90 -23.74 7.40
N GLU A 550 -9.17 -23.99 7.70
CA GLU A 550 -9.92 -23.26 8.70
C GLU A 550 -9.41 -23.55 10.12
N ALA A 551 -9.42 -22.53 10.98
CA ALA A 551 -9.22 -22.73 12.41
C ALA A 551 -10.28 -23.68 12.99
N PRO A 552 -9.92 -24.61 13.91
CA PRO A 552 -10.91 -25.42 14.63
C PRO A 552 -11.98 -24.55 15.30
N ASP A 553 -13.26 -24.93 15.21
CA ASP A 553 -14.36 -24.10 15.72
C ASP A 553 -14.20 -23.73 17.20
N GLY A 554 -13.76 -24.69 18.03
CA GLY A 554 -13.55 -24.49 19.46
C GLY A 554 -12.36 -23.61 19.85
N SER A 555 -11.48 -23.25 18.90
CA SER A 555 -10.33 -22.38 19.15
C SER A 555 -10.52 -20.95 18.64
N ARG A 556 -11.67 -20.61 18.05
CA ARG A 556 -11.91 -19.29 17.45
C ARG A 556 -12.26 -18.23 18.50
N ALA A 557 -11.90 -16.98 18.19
CA ALA A 557 -12.24 -15.83 19.02
C ALA A 557 -13.75 -15.67 19.27
N ASP A 558 -14.60 -16.14 18.37
CA ASP A 558 -16.04 -16.13 18.58
C ASP A 558 -16.51 -17.16 19.63
N GLN A 559 -15.62 -17.89 20.29
CA GLN A 559 -15.93 -18.65 21.52
C GLN A 559 -15.65 -17.83 22.79
N ILE A 560 -15.07 -16.63 22.67
CA ILE A 560 -14.63 -15.81 23.79
C ILE A 560 -15.60 -14.66 24.04
N PHE A 561 -15.92 -14.46 25.32
CA PHE A 561 -16.71 -13.34 25.81
C PHE A 561 -15.85 -12.45 26.71
N ILE A 562 -15.85 -11.15 26.46
CA ILE A 562 -15.21 -10.16 27.33
C ILE A 562 -16.29 -9.16 27.72
N ARG A 563 -16.50 -8.94 29.02
CA ARG A 563 -17.56 -8.05 29.54
C ARG A 563 -18.94 -8.38 28.93
N ASP A 564 -19.26 -9.67 28.86
CA ASP A 564 -20.49 -10.23 28.25
C ASP A 564 -20.69 -9.94 26.75
N VAL A 565 -19.66 -9.43 26.07
CA VAL A 565 -19.66 -9.22 24.62
C VAL A 565 -18.86 -10.32 23.95
N ARG A 566 -19.51 -11.05 23.03
CA ARG A 566 -18.88 -12.05 22.17
C ARG A 566 -17.93 -11.38 21.18
N LEU A 567 -16.68 -11.82 21.11
CA LEU A 567 -15.75 -11.30 20.10
C LEU A 567 -16.15 -11.75 18.68
N PRO A 568 -16.02 -10.90 17.66
CA PRO A 568 -16.31 -11.28 16.29
C PRO A 568 -15.14 -12.05 15.65
N TYR A 569 -15.44 -12.95 14.73
CA TYR A 569 -14.45 -13.66 13.91
C TYR A 569 -14.57 -13.26 12.42
N TRP A 570 -15.70 -13.56 11.79
CA TRP A 570 -16.06 -13.09 10.44
C TRP A 570 -17.46 -12.48 10.41
N LYS A 571 -17.69 -11.59 9.44
CA LYS A 571 -19.02 -11.08 9.08
C LYS A 571 -19.11 -10.93 7.57
N PHE A 572 -20.16 -11.49 6.97
CA PHE A 572 -20.36 -11.51 5.53
C PHE A 572 -21.48 -10.56 5.08
N PRO A 573 -21.46 -10.09 3.81
CA PRO A 573 -22.56 -9.30 3.27
C PRO A 573 -23.84 -10.15 3.20
N ARG A 574 -25.00 -9.53 3.40
CA ARG A 574 -26.30 -10.23 3.35
C ARG A 574 -26.61 -10.81 1.96
N ASN A 575 -26.33 -10.03 0.92
CA ASN A 575 -26.50 -10.40 -0.50
C ASN A 575 -25.16 -10.20 -1.22
N PRO A 576 -24.19 -11.12 -1.05
CA PRO A 576 -22.82 -10.86 -1.44
C PRO A 576 -22.58 -10.96 -2.95
N GLU A 577 -23.45 -11.61 -3.72
CA GLU A 577 -23.24 -11.86 -5.16
C GLU A 577 -24.28 -11.21 -6.09
N GLN A 578 -25.30 -10.55 -5.51
CA GLN A 578 -26.39 -9.88 -6.25
C GLN A 578 -26.04 -8.43 -6.57
#